data_AF-A0A954VZM7-F1
#
_entry.id   AF-A0A954VZM7-F1
#
_cell.length_a   1.000
_cell.length_b   1.000
_cell.length_c   1.000
_cell.angle_alpha   90.00
_cell.angle_beta   90.00
_cell.angle_gamma   90.00
#
_symmetry.space_group_name_H-M   'P 1'
#
loop_
_entity.id
_entity.type
_entity.pdbx_description
1 polymer ?
#
loop_
_entity_poly.entity_id
_entity_poly.type
_entity_poly.pdbx_seq_one_letter_code
_entity_poly.pdbx_strand_id
1 'polypeptide(L)'
;FDAASDRMGEHVHSSFDFRLQDETIPGQRPEDGLAYLLLPTDVYGEQGIDETLLGPDFSAEQPTALGGLGLGLQPFGNQDQQGAIVTLAWDGQPVARSQFLPQDPAFGNLSDWNQALIDVQRVDDGGLVNIALAGPDGQPMPLLDPVFIPGMSLDGAFRPAFTTHAMAGLALRDIDNLVLDYGLSLLGDFNHDGMFDVQDINRLAEAIAFGASDQNLDLTGDSAVDQQDLTAWVKDIQGTWFGDSDLSGEFDSTDLVRVFQAGKYESGETALWSEGDWNADGLFDTSDMILAFQDGGFERSMGASVRTAAVPETNSNVLAAIALLGLVLTRRRLG
;
A
#
# COMPACT_ATOMS: atom_id res chain seq x y z
N PHE A 1 -14.95 7.11 -21.47
CA PHE A 1 -15.83 6.59 -20.43
C PHE A 1 -15.25 5.25 -20.00
N ASP A 2 -14.53 5.21 -18.87
CA ASP A 2 -15.14 4.70 -17.66
C ASP A 2 -14.32 5.05 -16.41
N ALA A 3 -14.94 5.84 -15.53
CA ALA A 3 -14.95 5.76 -14.06
C ALA A 3 -13.66 5.50 -13.25
N ALA A 4 -12.48 6.00 -13.66
CA ALA A 4 -11.28 5.99 -12.80
C ALA A 4 -10.74 7.39 -12.42
N SER A 5 -11.38 8.49 -12.86
CA SER A 5 -10.87 9.86 -12.64
C SER A 5 -11.60 10.62 -11.53
N ASP A 6 -12.37 9.95 -10.66
CA ASP A 6 -13.18 10.63 -9.63
C ASP A 6 -13.11 9.95 -8.25
N ARG A 7 -12.07 9.14 -8.03
CA ARG A 7 -11.71 8.57 -6.72
C ARG A 7 -10.19 8.48 -6.64
N MET A 8 -9.53 9.58 -6.29
CA MET A 8 -8.12 9.59 -5.90
C MET A 8 -8.03 9.79 -4.38
N GLY A 9 -7.10 9.05 -3.78
CA GLY A 9 -7.18 8.51 -2.43
C GLY A 9 -7.08 9.49 -1.27
N GLU A 10 -7.56 9.06 -0.11
CA GLU A 10 -7.39 9.77 1.19
C GLU A 10 -5.93 9.80 1.64
N HIS A 11 -5.03 9.12 0.93
CA HIS A 11 -3.65 8.94 1.32
C HIS A 11 -2.71 9.03 0.11
N VAL A 12 -1.44 9.37 0.32
CA VAL A 12 -0.35 9.18 -0.64
C VAL A 12 0.82 8.59 0.13
N HIS A 13 1.25 7.40 -0.27
CA HIS A 13 2.43 6.75 0.27
C HIS A 13 3.53 6.77 -0.79
N SER A 14 4.72 7.18 -0.40
CA SER A 14 5.91 7.01 -1.23
C SER A 14 7.04 6.43 -0.40
N SER A 15 7.67 5.40 -0.94
CA SER A 15 8.89 4.85 -0.40
C SER A 15 9.94 4.68 -1.49
N PHE A 16 11.20 4.78 -1.10
CA PHE A 16 12.32 4.55 -2.02
C PHE A 16 13.54 4.14 -1.23
N ASP A 17 14.35 3.28 -1.84
CA ASP A 17 15.66 2.96 -1.32
C ASP A 17 16.67 3.99 -1.82
N PHE A 18 17.60 4.36 -0.97
CA PHE A 18 18.65 5.30 -1.31
C PHE A 18 19.99 4.90 -0.67
N ARG A 19 21.08 5.39 -1.26
CA ARG A 19 22.40 5.39 -0.61
C ARG A 19 22.95 6.80 -0.51
N LEU A 20 23.33 7.22 0.70
CA LEU A 20 23.94 8.54 0.95
C LEU A 20 25.46 8.54 0.83
N GLN A 21 26.12 7.42 0.49
CA GLN A 21 27.57 7.35 0.31
C GLN A 21 27.98 7.50 -1.15
N ASP A 22 29.07 8.23 -1.39
CA ASP A 22 29.84 8.16 -2.63
C ASP A 22 31.01 7.19 -2.42
N GLU A 23 30.91 5.98 -2.96
CA GLU A 23 31.96 4.96 -2.84
C GLU A 23 33.17 5.24 -3.75
N THR A 24 33.07 6.21 -4.67
CA THR A 24 34.11 6.49 -5.66
C THR A 24 35.19 7.45 -5.16
N ILE A 25 34.92 8.18 -4.06
CA ILE A 25 35.88 9.10 -3.42
C ILE A 25 36.09 8.72 -1.94
N PRO A 26 37.12 7.92 -1.62
CA PRO A 26 37.43 7.54 -0.25
C PRO A 26 37.64 8.76 0.66
N GLY A 27 36.75 8.96 1.63
CA GLY A 27 36.90 9.99 2.68
C GLY A 27 36.21 11.32 2.40
N GLN A 28 35.49 11.50 1.29
CA GLN A 28 34.55 12.62 1.14
C GLN A 28 33.13 12.12 1.41
N ARG A 29 32.54 12.53 2.54
CA ARG A 29 31.09 12.38 2.71
C ARG A 29 30.44 13.42 1.82
N PRO A 30 29.42 13.05 1.05
CA PRO A 30 28.87 13.97 0.09
C PRO A 30 28.03 15.02 0.82
N GLU A 31 28.44 16.27 0.68
CA GLU A 31 27.85 17.43 1.36
C GLU A 31 26.46 17.79 0.78
N ASP A 32 26.11 17.20 -0.36
CA ASP A 32 25.04 17.66 -1.26
C ASP A 32 23.63 17.13 -0.93
N GLY A 33 23.52 16.14 -0.03
CA GLY A 33 22.26 15.51 0.36
C GLY A 33 21.46 14.86 -0.77
N LEU A 34 20.17 14.59 -0.48
CA LEU A 34 19.16 14.13 -1.43
C LEU A 34 17.89 14.95 -1.21
N ALA A 35 17.26 15.40 -2.30
CA ALA A 35 15.90 15.92 -2.26
C ALA A 35 14.97 15.02 -3.08
N TYR A 36 13.84 14.69 -2.47
CA TYR A 36 12.68 14.04 -3.07
C TYR A 36 11.57 15.08 -3.22
N LEU A 37 10.90 15.09 -4.36
CA LEU A 37 9.79 15.98 -4.67
C LEU A 37 8.62 15.15 -5.19
N LEU A 38 7.43 15.39 -4.66
CA LEU A 38 6.17 14.90 -5.20
C LEU A 38 5.47 16.07 -5.89
N LEU A 39 5.42 16.03 -7.21
CA LEU A 39 5.12 17.18 -8.06
C LEU A 39 3.79 17.02 -8.81
N PRO A 40 2.87 17.98 -8.74
CA PRO A 40 1.57 17.86 -9.39
C PRO A 40 1.70 17.95 -10.92
N THR A 41 1.10 16.99 -11.63
CA THR A 41 1.24 16.81 -13.09
C THR A 41 0.46 17.85 -13.91
N ASP A 42 -0.52 18.52 -13.32
CA ASP A 42 -1.23 19.64 -13.94
C ASP A 42 -0.34 20.91 -14.00
N VAL A 43 0.61 21.05 -13.07
CA VAL A 43 1.61 22.13 -13.05
C VAL A 43 2.85 21.78 -13.89
N TYR A 44 3.41 20.59 -13.70
CA TYR A 44 4.71 20.20 -14.29
C TYR A 44 4.62 19.23 -15.48
N GLY A 45 3.42 18.76 -15.81
CA GLY A 45 3.18 17.83 -16.91
C GLY A 45 3.45 16.36 -16.55
N GLU A 46 2.92 15.45 -17.38
CA GLU A 46 3.10 14.00 -17.20
C GLU A 46 4.53 13.51 -17.46
N GLN A 47 5.36 14.32 -18.11
CA GLN A 47 6.77 13.98 -18.35
C GLN A 47 7.66 14.39 -17.17
N GLY A 48 7.10 15.05 -16.15
CA GLY A 48 7.86 15.59 -15.02
C GLY A 48 8.57 16.91 -15.33
N ILE A 49 9.43 17.35 -14.42
CA ILE A 49 10.25 18.55 -14.60
C ILE A 49 11.40 18.23 -15.55
N ASP A 50 11.63 19.10 -16.55
CA ASP A 50 12.86 19.09 -17.32
C ASP A 50 14.02 19.31 -16.34
N GLU A 51 14.94 18.35 -16.24
CA GLU A 51 16.07 18.42 -15.29
C GLU A 51 16.82 19.75 -15.40
N THR A 52 16.86 20.40 -16.57
CA THR A 52 17.49 21.72 -16.74
C THR A 52 16.75 22.88 -16.03
N LEU A 53 15.52 22.66 -15.56
CA LEU A 53 14.71 23.59 -14.76
C LEU A 53 14.84 23.34 -13.25
N LEU A 54 15.46 22.24 -12.82
CA LEU A 54 15.80 21.98 -11.42
C LEU A 54 17.01 22.85 -11.05
N GLY A 55 16.75 24.12 -10.77
CA GLY A 55 17.74 25.06 -10.24
C GLY A 55 18.14 24.77 -8.79
N PRO A 56 19.00 25.60 -8.17
CA PRO A 56 19.44 25.44 -6.77
C PRO A 56 18.28 25.42 -5.75
N ASP A 57 17.12 25.95 -6.14
CA ASP A 57 15.88 26.00 -5.36
C ASP A 57 15.19 24.62 -5.21
N PHE A 58 15.71 23.57 -5.86
CA PHE A 58 15.30 22.18 -5.72
C PHE A 58 16.50 21.34 -5.26
N SER A 59 16.90 21.50 -4.00
CA SER A 59 18.04 20.80 -3.40
C SER A 59 17.67 20.23 -2.02
N ALA A 60 18.54 19.43 -1.41
CA ALA A 60 18.30 18.90 -0.06
C ALA A 60 18.13 20.01 1.00
N GLU A 61 18.72 21.17 0.79
CA GLU A 61 18.58 22.34 1.67
C GLU A 61 17.29 23.12 1.42
N GLN A 62 16.80 23.07 0.18
CA GLN A 62 15.60 23.77 -0.28
C GLN A 62 14.81 22.83 -1.18
N PRO A 63 14.05 21.86 -0.64
CA PRO A 63 13.28 20.91 -1.44
C PRO A 63 11.95 21.53 -1.85
N THR A 64 11.95 22.71 -2.48
CA THR A 64 10.73 23.52 -2.66
C THR A 64 10.21 23.49 -4.08
N ALA A 65 8.92 23.17 -4.25
CA ALA A 65 8.22 23.22 -5.54
C ALA A 65 6.81 23.79 -5.37
N LEU A 66 6.35 24.63 -6.31
CA LEU A 66 4.97 25.14 -6.33
C LEU A 66 3.99 23.97 -6.43
N GLY A 67 2.98 23.93 -5.56
CA GLY A 67 2.01 22.83 -5.45
C GLY A 67 2.59 21.46 -5.10
N GLY A 68 3.89 21.35 -4.84
CA GLY A 68 4.56 20.09 -4.58
C GLY A 68 4.92 19.91 -3.11
N LEU A 69 4.98 18.64 -2.69
CA LEU A 69 5.58 18.23 -1.41
C LEU A 69 7.05 17.93 -1.65
N GLY A 70 7.94 18.41 -0.78
CA GLY A 70 9.35 18.13 -0.88
C GLY A 70 9.98 17.71 0.43
N LEU A 71 10.86 16.71 0.35
CA LEU A 71 11.67 16.20 1.43
C LEU A 71 13.15 16.39 1.09
N GLY A 72 13.86 17.09 1.96
CA GLY A 72 15.30 17.26 1.88
C GLY A 72 15.98 16.47 2.99
N LEU A 73 16.91 15.60 2.60
CA LEU A 73 17.75 14.79 3.47
C LEU A 73 19.20 15.24 3.31
N GLN A 74 19.72 16.00 4.28
CA GLN A 74 21.09 16.46 4.28
C GLN A 74 21.92 15.63 5.30
N PRO A 75 22.87 14.82 4.83
CA PRO A 75 23.78 14.08 5.69
C PRO A 75 24.83 15.02 6.31
N PHE A 76 25.60 14.49 7.26
CA PHE A 76 26.67 15.23 7.93
C PHE A 76 27.66 15.86 6.93
N GLY A 77 27.84 17.18 7.00
CA GLY A 77 28.93 17.85 6.29
C GLY A 77 30.31 17.43 6.81
N ASN A 78 31.36 17.55 5.98
CA ASN A 78 32.72 17.13 6.33
C ASN A 78 33.40 18.02 7.39
N GLN A 79 32.78 19.12 7.83
CA GLN A 79 33.44 20.16 8.63
C GLN A 79 32.71 20.59 9.90
N ASP A 80 31.42 20.28 10.09
CA ASP A 80 30.66 20.82 11.23
C ASP A 80 29.84 19.75 11.96
N GLN A 81 29.89 19.76 13.29
CA GLN A 81 29.12 18.91 14.21
C GLN A 81 27.59 19.18 14.16
N GLN A 82 27.09 19.71 13.05
CA GLN A 82 25.73 20.21 12.87
C GLN A 82 24.70 19.11 12.59
N GLY A 83 25.05 17.82 12.71
CA GLY A 83 24.05 16.76 12.59
C GLY A 83 23.47 16.57 11.18
N ALA A 84 22.59 15.60 11.03
CA ALA A 84 21.74 15.43 9.85
C ALA A 84 20.61 16.45 9.87
N ILE A 85 20.18 16.93 8.71
CA ILE A 85 19.05 17.85 8.60
C ILE A 85 17.99 17.22 7.72
N VAL A 86 16.77 17.20 8.24
CA VAL A 86 15.57 16.80 7.49
C VAL A 86 14.72 18.05 7.32
N THR A 87 14.35 18.36 6.09
CA THR A 87 13.51 19.50 5.74
C THR A 87 12.28 19.02 5.01
N LEU A 88 11.08 19.42 5.46
CA LEU A 88 9.83 19.23 4.75
C LEU A 88 9.38 20.57 4.18
N ALA A 89 8.93 20.57 2.93
CA ALA A 89 8.41 21.74 2.24
C ALA A 89 7.10 21.43 1.52
N TRP A 90 6.24 22.43 1.41
CA TRP A 90 5.00 22.38 0.66
C TRP A 90 4.78 23.71 -0.06
N ASP A 91 4.29 23.65 -1.30
CA ASP A 91 3.93 24.81 -2.11
C ASP A 91 5.03 25.89 -2.17
N GLY A 92 6.25 25.43 -2.40
CA GLY A 92 7.42 26.30 -2.54
C GLY A 92 7.96 26.87 -1.22
N GLN A 93 7.48 26.44 -0.06
CA GLN A 93 7.91 26.95 1.25
C GLN A 93 8.28 25.81 2.22
N PRO A 94 9.35 25.95 3.02
CA PRO A 94 9.63 25.03 4.12
C PRO A 94 8.53 25.08 5.18
N VAL A 95 8.03 23.91 5.59
CA VAL A 95 6.97 23.76 6.60
C VAL A 95 7.46 23.12 7.89
N ALA A 96 8.48 22.26 7.83
CA ALA A 96 9.11 21.68 9.01
C ALA A 96 10.61 21.45 8.77
N ARG A 97 11.40 21.49 9.85
CA ARG A 97 12.83 21.20 9.80
C ARG A 97 13.28 20.62 11.13
N SER A 98 14.03 19.52 11.09
CA SER A 98 14.66 18.91 12.26
C SER A 98 16.14 18.65 12.03
N GLN A 99 16.89 18.63 13.12
CA GLN A 99 18.33 18.45 13.16
C GLN A 99 18.68 17.32 14.13
N PHE A 100 19.35 16.28 13.63
CA PHE A 100 19.72 15.09 14.39
C PHE A 100 21.21 15.05 14.61
N LEU A 101 21.63 15.20 15.87
CA LEU A 101 23.05 15.23 16.19
C LEU A 101 23.67 13.83 16.11
N PRO A 102 24.97 13.70 15.78
CA PRO A 102 25.64 12.39 15.66
C PRO A 102 25.60 11.55 16.95
N GLN A 103 25.38 12.19 18.10
CA GLN A 103 25.26 11.55 19.41
C GLN A 103 23.83 11.13 19.77
N ASP A 104 22.85 11.36 18.90
CA ASP A 104 21.49 10.88 19.11
C ASP A 104 21.46 9.35 18.96
N PRO A 105 21.24 8.58 20.05
CA PRO A 105 21.29 7.13 20.00
C PRO A 105 20.20 6.53 19.10
N ALA A 106 19.14 7.28 18.79
CA ALA A 106 18.09 6.81 17.90
C ALA A 106 18.53 6.81 16.43
N PHE A 107 19.48 7.68 16.04
CA PHE A 107 19.85 7.87 14.64
C PHE A 107 20.93 6.92 14.10
N GLY A 108 21.55 6.10 14.97
CA GLY A 108 22.60 5.17 14.57
C GLY A 108 23.68 5.82 13.69
N ASN A 109 24.20 5.09 12.71
CA ASN A 109 25.04 5.66 11.67
C ASN A 109 24.18 5.93 10.43
N LEU A 110 24.13 7.19 9.97
CA LEU A 110 23.32 7.58 8.80
C LEU A 110 23.61 6.78 7.52
N SER A 111 24.81 6.20 7.42
CA SER A 111 25.17 5.33 6.30
C SER A 111 24.38 4.03 6.23
N ASP A 112 23.79 3.63 7.34
CA ASP A 112 23.10 2.35 7.47
C ASP A 112 21.64 2.51 7.02
N TRP A 113 21.13 3.75 6.99
CA TRP A 113 19.80 4.07 6.49
C TRP A 113 19.79 3.97 4.98
N ASN A 114 18.83 3.22 4.48
CA ASN A 114 18.77 2.85 3.09
C ASN A 114 17.35 2.94 2.51
N GLN A 115 16.35 3.33 3.30
CA GLN A 115 14.97 3.48 2.86
C GLN A 115 14.33 4.73 3.47
N ALA A 116 13.58 5.47 2.66
CA ALA A 116 12.71 6.54 3.09
C ALA A 116 11.25 6.13 2.91
N LEU A 117 10.40 6.48 3.88
CA LEU A 117 8.95 6.32 3.81
C LEU A 117 8.29 7.67 4.08
N ILE A 118 7.35 8.04 3.21
CA ILE A 118 6.63 9.31 3.23
C ILE A 118 5.16 8.98 3.09
N ASP A 119 4.40 9.29 4.12
CA ASP A 119 2.97 9.05 4.18
C ASP A 119 2.25 10.39 4.31
N VAL A 120 1.30 10.64 3.42
CA VAL A 120 0.49 11.85 3.42
C VAL A 120 -0.95 11.44 3.55
N GLN A 121 -1.57 11.73 4.69
CA GLN A 121 -2.98 11.51 4.91
C GLN A 121 -3.76 12.81 4.69
N ARG A 122 -4.82 12.76 3.89
CA ARG A 122 -5.80 13.83 3.80
C ARG A 122 -6.58 13.90 5.10
N VAL A 123 -6.69 15.10 5.65
CA VAL A 123 -7.48 15.38 6.86
C VAL A 123 -8.36 16.61 6.58
N ASP A 124 -9.29 16.91 7.48
CA ASP A 124 -10.12 18.11 7.36
C ASP A 124 -9.24 19.37 7.22
N ASP A 125 -9.48 20.14 6.15
CA ASP A 125 -8.77 21.38 5.83
C ASP A 125 -7.24 21.26 5.61
N GLY A 126 -6.71 20.06 5.32
CA GLY A 126 -5.28 19.92 4.97
C GLY A 126 -4.79 18.49 4.81
N GLY A 127 -3.50 18.30 5.08
CA GLY A 127 -2.82 17.00 5.02
C GLY A 127 -1.91 16.80 6.22
N LEU A 128 -1.87 15.58 6.73
CA LEU A 128 -0.95 15.15 7.78
C LEU A 128 0.17 14.34 7.14
N VAL A 129 1.42 14.80 7.29
CA VAL A 129 2.59 14.18 6.67
C VAL A 129 3.43 13.47 7.73
N ASN A 130 3.65 12.18 7.54
CA ASN A 130 4.56 11.36 8.33
C ASN A 130 5.79 11.02 7.50
N ILE A 131 6.95 11.04 8.14
CA ILE A 131 8.22 10.75 7.49
C ILE A 131 9.02 9.84 8.41
N ALA A 132 9.39 8.69 7.87
CA ALA A 132 10.27 7.74 8.53
C ALA A 132 11.44 7.38 7.62
N LEU A 133 12.56 7.02 8.22
CA LEU A 133 13.63 6.29 7.54
C LEU A 133 13.70 4.88 8.10
N ALA A 134 14.21 3.94 7.34
CA ALA A 134 14.57 2.61 7.86
C ALA A 134 16.04 2.28 7.53
N GLY A 135 16.65 1.53 8.44
CA GLY A 135 17.97 0.91 8.26
C GLY A 135 17.88 -0.47 7.60
N PRO A 136 18.97 -1.25 7.60
CA PRO A 136 19.01 -2.54 6.91
C PRO A 136 18.14 -3.61 7.57
N ASP A 137 17.69 -3.39 8.80
CA ASP A 137 16.72 -4.22 9.52
C ASP A 137 15.26 -3.92 9.12
N GLY A 138 15.03 -2.89 8.30
CA GLY A 138 13.73 -2.54 7.75
C GLY A 138 12.75 -1.95 8.77
N GLN A 139 13.19 -1.64 10.00
CA GLN A 139 12.31 -1.05 11.01
C GLN A 139 12.19 0.47 10.78
N PRO A 140 10.99 1.00 10.48
CA PRO A 140 10.81 2.43 10.27
C PRO A 140 11.00 3.19 11.58
N MET A 141 11.84 4.23 11.54
CA MET A 141 11.99 5.20 12.60
C MET A 141 11.39 6.53 12.16
N PRO A 142 10.35 7.05 12.83
CA PRO A 142 9.82 8.37 12.51
C PRO A 142 10.89 9.44 12.79
N LEU A 143 11.10 10.32 11.81
CA LEU A 143 12.05 11.43 11.92
C LEU A 143 11.38 12.64 12.56
N LEU A 144 10.13 12.89 12.21
CA LEU A 144 9.37 14.03 12.67
C LEU A 144 8.12 13.51 13.36
N ASP A 145 7.63 14.27 14.35
CA ASP A 145 6.22 14.17 14.71
C ASP A 145 5.37 14.44 13.46
N PRO A 146 4.20 13.80 13.32
CA PRO A 146 3.28 14.03 12.21
C PRO A 146 3.07 15.53 11.94
N VAL A 147 3.36 15.99 10.73
CA VAL A 147 3.32 17.41 10.35
C VAL A 147 2.00 17.72 9.67
N PHE A 148 1.13 18.49 10.34
CA PHE A 148 -0.09 19.01 9.71
C PHE A 148 0.22 20.22 8.83
N ILE A 149 -0.19 20.15 7.56
CA ILE A 149 -0.04 21.20 6.55
C ILE A 149 -1.43 21.73 6.18
N PRO A 150 -1.82 22.94 6.66
CA PRO A 150 -3.11 23.53 6.35
C PRO A 150 -3.26 23.81 4.84
N GLY A 151 -4.42 23.48 4.29
CA GLY A 151 -4.77 23.73 2.89
C GLY A 151 -3.98 22.87 1.88
N MET A 152 -3.22 21.88 2.34
CA MET A 152 -2.62 20.88 1.45
C MET A 152 -3.72 20.17 0.68
N SER A 153 -3.59 20.13 -0.64
CA SER A 153 -4.48 19.38 -1.52
C SER A 153 -3.65 18.36 -2.28
N LEU A 154 -4.12 17.11 -2.24
CA LEU A 154 -3.61 16.02 -3.06
C LEU A 154 -4.54 15.77 -4.26
N ASP A 155 -5.34 16.77 -4.65
CA ASP A 155 -6.27 16.62 -5.76
C ASP A 155 -5.48 16.63 -7.08
N GLY A 156 -5.46 15.50 -7.78
CA GLY A 156 -4.79 15.32 -9.07
C GLY A 156 -3.66 14.29 -9.02
N ALA A 157 -3.04 14.04 -10.18
CA ALA A 157 -1.92 13.11 -10.25
C ALA A 157 -0.62 13.86 -9.91
N PHE A 158 0.27 13.22 -9.14
CA PHE A 158 1.61 13.74 -8.88
C PHE A 158 2.66 12.94 -9.65
N ARG A 159 3.94 13.28 -9.51
CA ARG A 159 5.07 12.45 -9.92
C ARG A 159 6.25 12.65 -8.97
N PRO A 160 6.99 11.57 -8.68
CA PRO A 160 8.20 11.69 -7.90
C PRO A 160 9.31 12.26 -8.78
N ALA A 161 10.13 13.13 -8.21
CA ALA A 161 11.37 13.60 -8.80
C ALA A 161 12.45 13.67 -7.72
N PHE A 162 13.70 13.46 -8.15
CA PHE A 162 14.85 13.49 -7.26
C PHE A 162 15.87 14.50 -7.75
N THR A 163 16.59 15.09 -6.82
CA THR A 163 17.61 16.10 -7.11
C THR A 163 18.66 16.17 -6.00
N THR A 164 19.83 16.69 -6.35
CA THR A 164 20.97 16.91 -5.45
C THR A 164 21.60 18.27 -5.76
N HIS A 165 22.33 18.86 -4.80
CA HIS A 165 22.92 20.20 -4.96
C HIS A 165 23.81 20.35 -6.21
N ALA A 166 24.49 19.28 -6.64
CA ALA A 166 25.14 19.19 -7.93
C ALA A 166 24.31 18.31 -8.89
N MET A 167 23.91 18.82 -10.05
CA MET A 167 23.16 18.07 -11.07
C MET A 167 23.90 16.82 -11.62
N ALA A 168 25.16 16.62 -11.24
CA ALA A 168 25.96 15.44 -11.55
C ALA A 168 25.92 14.34 -10.46
N GLY A 169 25.24 14.59 -9.34
CA GLY A 169 25.28 13.73 -8.14
C GLY A 169 24.29 12.57 -8.14
N LEU A 170 23.19 12.63 -8.89
CA LEU A 170 22.19 11.55 -8.92
C LEU A 170 22.76 10.25 -9.50
N ALA A 171 23.69 10.32 -10.46
CA ALA A 171 24.33 9.12 -11.02
C ALA A 171 25.26 8.40 -10.02
N LEU A 172 25.62 9.04 -8.90
CA LEU A 172 26.41 8.48 -7.79
C LEU A 172 25.52 8.14 -6.59
N ARG A 173 24.21 8.35 -6.70
CA ARG A 173 23.19 7.97 -5.72
C ARG A 173 22.40 6.82 -6.30
N ASP A 174 22.61 5.62 -5.75
CA ASP A 174 21.73 4.49 -6.04
C ASP A 174 20.36 4.84 -5.43
N ILE A 175 19.41 5.27 -6.27
CA ILE A 175 17.98 5.37 -5.94
C ILE A 175 17.31 4.19 -6.60
N ASP A 176 16.81 3.28 -5.79
CA ASP A 176 16.19 2.04 -6.25
C ASP A 176 14.84 1.84 -5.55
N ASN A 177 14.04 0.89 -6.06
CA ASN A 177 12.78 0.47 -5.44
C ASN A 177 11.83 1.63 -5.10
N LEU A 178 11.79 2.66 -5.95
CA LEU A 178 10.80 3.73 -5.83
C LEU A 178 9.40 3.15 -5.98
N VAL A 179 8.66 3.18 -4.89
CA VAL A 179 7.23 2.95 -4.84
C VAL A 179 6.56 4.30 -4.64
N LEU A 180 5.66 4.64 -5.55
CA LEU A 180 4.72 5.73 -5.34
C LEU A 180 3.33 5.15 -5.46
N ASP A 181 2.69 5.06 -4.30
CA ASP A 181 1.32 4.65 -4.18
C ASP A 181 0.47 5.89 -3.90
N TYR A 182 -0.49 6.15 -4.79
CA TYR A 182 -1.49 7.19 -4.58
C TYR A 182 -2.55 6.61 -3.67
N GLY A 183 -2.12 6.41 -2.43
CA GLY A 183 -2.84 5.73 -1.37
C GLY A 183 -4.36 5.92 -1.46
N LEU A 184 -5.00 4.95 -2.08
CA LEU A 184 -5.76 4.12 -1.18
C LEU A 184 -4.68 3.42 -0.36
N SER A 185 -4.34 3.89 0.86
CA SER A 185 -3.97 2.90 1.88
C SER A 185 -5.15 1.96 1.81
N LEU A 186 -4.95 0.82 1.16
CA LEU A 186 -6.06 -0.03 0.80
C LEU A 186 -6.50 -0.56 2.15
N LEU A 187 -7.57 0.03 2.68
CA LEU A 187 -8.10 -0.25 4.00
C LEU A 187 -8.07 -1.78 4.19
N GLY A 188 -7.30 -2.28 5.15
CA GLY A 188 -7.07 -3.71 5.36
C GLY A 188 -5.74 -4.31 4.87
N ASP A 189 -4.91 -3.61 4.12
CA ASP A 189 -3.52 -4.02 3.81
C ASP A 189 -2.63 -3.55 4.96
N PHE A 190 -2.42 -4.44 5.93
CA PHE A 190 -1.76 -4.11 7.18
C PHE A 190 -0.25 -4.31 7.11
N ASN A 191 0.24 -5.15 6.20
CA ASN A 191 1.67 -5.34 5.98
C ASN A 191 2.24 -4.39 4.90
N HIS A 192 1.38 -3.65 4.21
CA HIS A 192 1.69 -2.67 3.15
C HIS A 192 2.43 -3.30 1.95
N ASP A 193 2.15 -4.55 1.64
CA ASP A 193 2.73 -5.23 0.48
C ASP A 193 1.90 -5.08 -0.80
N GLY A 194 0.75 -4.39 -0.71
CA GLY A 194 -0.16 -4.11 -1.82
C GLY A 194 -1.09 -5.28 -2.17
N MET A 195 -1.11 -6.34 -1.36
CA MET A 195 -2.02 -7.48 -1.50
C MET A 195 -2.89 -7.59 -0.25
N PHE A 196 -4.14 -8.01 -0.42
CA PHE A 196 -4.98 -8.45 0.71
C PHE A 196 -4.86 -9.96 0.82
N ASP A 197 -4.02 -10.42 1.73
CA ASP A 197 -3.74 -11.85 1.87
C ASP A 197 -3.87 -12.35 3.32
N VAL A 198 -3.49 -13.61 3.52
CA VAL A 198 -3.62 -14.27 4.84
C VAL A 198 -2.75 -13.59 5.91
N GLN A 199 -1.70 -12.86 5.54
CA GLN A 199 -0.83 -12.15 6.48
C GLN A 199 -1.56 -10.97 7.12
N ASP A 200 -2.38 -10.25 6.36
CA ASP A 200 -3.16 -9.12 6.88
C ASP A 200 -4.23 -9.60 7.87
N ILE A 201 -5.06 -10.55 7.45
CA ILE A 201 -6.14 -11.04 8.32
C ILE A 201 -5.60 -11.76 9.56
N ASN A 202 -4.44 -12.43 9.47
CA ASN A 202 -3.79 -13.01 10.65
C ASN A 202 -3.33 -11.91 11.63
N ARG A 203 -2.82 -10.77 11.14
CA ARG A 203 -2.43 -9.66 12.00
C ARG A 203 -3.62 -9.04 12.72
N LEU A 204 -4.74 -8.88 12.01
CA LEU A 204 -5.99 -8.43 12.61
C LEU A 204 -6.52 -9.43 13.65
N ALA A 205 -6.54 -10.72 13.30
CA ALA A 205 -7.01 -11.77 14.19
C ALA A 205 -6.17 -11.88 15.47
N GLU A 206 -4.84 -11.79 15.34
CA GLU A 206 -3.92 -11.77 16.49
C GLU A 206 -4.19 -10.56 17.39
N ALA A 207 -4.41 -9.38 16.81
CA ALA A 207 -4.72 -8.18 17.58
C ALA A 207 -6.04 -8.31 18.36
N ILE A 208 -7.08 -8.90 17.76
CA ILE A 208 -8.37 -9.16 18.40
C ILE A 208 -8.20 -10.19 19.52
N ALA A 209 -7.56 -11.32 19.26
CA ALA A 209 -7.38 -12.41 20.22
C ALA A 209 -6.59 -11.99 21.46
N PHE A 210 -5.54 -11.17 21.29
CA PHE A 210 -4.65 -10.75 22.37
C PHE A 210 -4.88 -9.33 22.89
N GLY A 211 -5.85 -8.60 22.33
CA GLY A 211 -6.26 -7.26 22.79
C GLY A 211 -5.22 -6.17 22.49
N ALA A 212 -4.58 -6.22 21.33
CA ALA A 212 -3.70 -5.13 20.87
C ALA A 212 -4.53 -3.94 20.39
N SER A 213 -4.06 -2.71 20.64
CA SER A 213 -4.72 -1.46 20.24
C SER A 213 -3.86 -0.71 19.22
N ASP A 214 -3.65 -1.34 18.07
CA ASP A 214 -3.05 -0.70 16.90
C ASP A 214 -4.15 0.00 16.11
N GLN A 215 -4.15 1.32 16.09
CA GLN A 215 -5.18 2.12 15.43
C GLN A 215 -5.19 1.92 13.90
N ASN A 216 -4.13 1.34 13.32
CA ASN A 216 -4.10 0.96 11.91
C ASN A 216 -4.99 -0.26 11.61
N LEU A 217 -5.40 -1.02 12.63
CA LEU A 217 -6.26 -2.20 12.52
C LEU A 217 -7.75 -1.88 12.74
N ASP A 218 -8.09 -0.65 13.17
CA ASP A 218 -9.45 -0.17 13.34
C ASP A 218 -10.01 0.26 11.98
N LEU A 219 -10.71 -0.66 11.31
CA LEU A 219 -11.28 -0.47 9.98
C LEU A 219 -12.63 0.24 10.04
N THR A 220 -13.30 0.20 11.19
CA THR A 220 -14.62 0.81 11.38
C THR A 220 -14.55 2.26 11.86
N GLY A 221 -13.40 2.69 12.36
CA GLY A 221 -13.14 4.02 12.90
C GLY A 221 -13.79 4.27 14.26
N ASP A 222 -14.15 3.21 15.01
CA ASP A 222 -14.82 3.30 16.30
C ASP A 222 -13.86 3.32 17.50
N SER A 223 -12.55 3.33 17.23
CA SER A 223 -11.44 3.27 18.18
C SER A 223 -11.33 1.96 18.95
N ALA A 224 -12.00 0.91 18.51
CA ALA A 224 -11.76 -0.47 18.94
C ALA A 224 -11.12 -1.28 17.81
N VAL A 225 -10.40 -2.34 18.18
CA VAL A 225 -9.95 -3.39 17.25
C VAL A 225 -10.70 -4.64 17.67
N ASP A 226 -11.79 -4.96 16.99
CA ASP A 226 -12.74 -6.01 17.40
C ASP A 226 -13.35 -6.78 16.21
N GLN A 227 -14.36 -7.60 16.49
CA GLN A 227 -15.03 -8.44 15.51
C GLN A 227 -15.67 -7.65 14.35
N GLN A 228 -16.01 -6.38 14.56
CA GLN A 228 -16.55 -5.50 13.53
C GLN A 228 -15.47 -5.19 12.48
N ASP A 229 -14.23 -4.99 12.89
CA ASP A 229 -13.10 -4.83 11.98
C ASP A 229 -12.84 -6.10 11.19
N LEU A 230 -12.84 -7.27 11.85
CA LEU A 230 -12.70 -8.55 11.14
C LEU A 230 -13.80 -8.74 10.08
N THR A 231 -15.03 -8.37 10.43
CA THR A 231 -16.17 -8.43 9.50
C THR A 231 -15.98 -7.48 8.33
N ALA A 232 -15.55 -6.24 8.57
CA ALA A 232 -15.25 -5.26 7.54
C ALA A 232 -14.14 -5.76 6.59
N TRP A 233 -13.07 -6.35 7.14
CA TRP A 233 -11.99 -6.93 6.35
C TRP A 233 -12.49 -8.05 5.44
N VAL A 234 -13.21 -9.03 6.00
CA VAL A 234 -13.67 -10.21 5.25
C VAL A 234 -14.72 -9.82 4.19
N LYS A 235 -15.67 -8.94 4.54
CA LYS A 235 -16.84 -8.64 3.69
C LYS A 235 -16.65 -7.47 2.75
N ASP A 236 -16.09 -6.37 3.24
CA ASP A 236 -16.07 -5.12 2.50
C ASP A 236 -14.75 -4.94 1.74
N ILE A 237 -13.65 -5.47 2.29
CA ILE A 237 -12.31 -5.35 1.71
C ILE A 237 -12.00 -6.55 0.81
N GLN A 238 -11.92 -7.75 1.38
CA GLN A 238 -11.59 -8.96 0.62
C GLN A 238 -12.75 -9.43 -0.25
N GLY A 239 -13.99 -9.19 0.19
CA GLY A 239 -15.18 -9.67 -0.49
C GLY A 239 -15.28 -11.20 -0.49
N THR A 240 -14.95 -11.85 0.64
CA THR A 240 -15.00 -13.30 0.83
C THR A 240 -15.86 -13.75 2.03
N TRP A 241 -15.95 -15.06 2.24
CA TRP A 241 -16.73 -15.70 3.28
C TRP A 241 -15.87 -16.04 4.49
N PHE A 242 -16.48 -15.96 5.68
CA PHE A 242 -15.97 -16.72 6.81
C PHE A 242 -15.99 -18.20 6.44
N GLY A 243 -14.84 -18.88 6.57
CA GLY A 243 -14.66 -20.24 6.08
C GLY A 243 -13.70 -20.36 4.89
N ASP A 244 -13.47 -19.30 4.12
CA ASP A 244 -12.55 -19.30 2.98
C ASP A 244 -11.10 -19.18 3.47
N SER A 245 -10.45 -20.34 3.61
CA SER A 245 -9.16 -20.52 4.28
C SER A 245 -7.96 -20.11 3.43
N ASP A 246 -8.12 -19.96 2.10
CA ASP A 246 -7.10 -19.41 1.20
C ASP A 246 -7.47 -18.10 0.53
N LEU A 247 -8.59 -17.50 0.93
CA LEU A 247 -9.06 -16.23 0.41
C LEU A 247 -9.29 -16.26 -1.11
N SER A 248 -9.68 -17.43 -1.64
CA SER A 248 -9.97 -17.62 -3.07
C SER A 248 -11.27 -16.96 -3.55
N GLY A 249 -12.10 -16.48 -2.62
CA GLY A 249 -13.42 -15.90 -2.84
C GLY A 249 -14.56 -16.93 -2.77
N GLU A 250 -14.25 -18.17 -2.40
CA GLU A 250 -15.17 -19.29 -2.29
C GLU A 250 -14.95 -20.01 -0.95
N PHE A 251 -16.02 -20.33 -0.23
CA PHE A 251 -15.93 -21.24 0.92
C PHE A 251 -16.47 -22.60 0.49
N ASP A 252 -15.60 -23.60 0.35
CA ASP A 252 -15.96 -24.93 -0.15
C ASP A 252 -15.30 -26.08 0.63
N SER A 253 -15.46 -27.31 0.11
CA SER A 253 -14.86 -28.50 0.74
C SER A 253 -13.33 -28.50 0.80
N THR A 254 -12.65 -27.77 -0.09
CA THR A 254 -11.20 -27.60 -0.13
C THR A 254 -10.72 -26.86 1.11
N ASP A 255 -11.46 -25.84 1.55
CA ASP A 255 -11.15 -25.10 2.77
C ASP A 255 -11.25 -25.99 4.00
N LEU A 256 -12.35 -26.74 4.10
CA LEU A 256 -12.55 -27.69 5.20
C LEU A 256 -11.42 -28.73 5.23
N VAL A 257 -11.00 -29.24 4.08
CA VAL A 257 -9.86 -30.16 4.00
C VAL A 257 -8.57 -29.48 4.47
N ARG A 258 -8.32 -28.22 4.08
CA ARG A 258 -7.12 -27.47 4.51
C ARG A 258 -7.07 -27.33 6.03
N VAL A 259 -8.13 -26.82 6.67
CA VAL A 259 -8.12 -26.57 8.12
C VAL A 259 -8.04 -27.86 8.93
N PHE A 260 -8.68 -28.95 8.48
CA PHE A 260 -8.54 -30.25 9.13
C PHE A 260 -7.17 -30.91 8.91
N GLN A 261 -6.45 -30.58 7.83
CA GLN A 261 -5.06 -31.00 7.64
C GLN A 261 -4.10 -30.31 8.61
N ALA A 262 -4.40 -29.08 9.04
CA ALA A 262 -3.63 -28.40 10.08
C ALA A 262 -3.74 -29.10 11.45
N GLY A 263 -4.85 -29.83 11.69
CA GLY A 263 -5.02 -30.69 12.86
C GLY A 263 -5.29 -29.95 14.17
N LYS A 264 -5.74 -28.69 14.10
CA LYS A 264 -5.97 -27.81 15.27
C LYS A 264 -7.41 -27.79 15.80
N TYR A 265 -8.34 -28.46 15.11
CA TYR A 265 -9.74 -28.50 15.52
C TYR A 265 -9.91 -29.08 16.93
N GLU A 266 -10.45 -28.28 17.87
CA GLU A 266 -10.70 -28.67 19.26
C GLU A 266 -9.44 -29.18 20.00
N SER A 267 -8.24 -28.78 19.54
CA SER A 267 -6.97 -29.18 20.17
C SER A 267 -6.56 -28.26 21.32
N GLY A 268 -7.04 -27.01 21.32
CA GLY A 268 -6.58 -25.95 22.21
C GLY A 268 -5.23 -25.33 21.82
N GLU A 269 -4.67 -25.73 20.68
CA GLU A 269 -3.50 -25.06 20.09
C GLU A 269 -3.93 -23.80 19.33
N THR A 270 -3.08 -22.77 19.35
CA THR A 270 -3.34 -21.53 18.62
C THR A 270 -3.46 -21.79 17.12
N ALA A 271 -4.52 -21.28 16.49
CA ALA A 271 -4.77 -21.39 15.06
C ALA A 271 -4.70 -20.01 14.38
N LEU A 272 -4.31 -20.01 13.11
CA LEU A 272 -4.40 -18.87 12.20
C LEU A 272 -5.65 -19.00 11.31
N TRP A 273 -5.95 -17.97 10.51
CA TRP A 273 -7.09 -17.98 9.58
C TRP A 273 -7.08 -19.20 8.64
N SER A 274 -5.92 -19.48 8.02
CA SER A 274 -5.75 -20.63 7.13
C SER A 274 -5.80 -21.99 7.83
N GLU A 275 -5.81 -21.99 9.16
CA GLU A 275 -5.87 -23.18 10.02
C GLU A 275 -7.21 -23.32 10.74
N GLY A 276 -8.12 -22.34 10.58
CA GLY A 276 -9.52 -22.42 10.99
C GLY A 276 -9.99 -21.39 12.03
N ASP A 277 -9.13 -20.49 12.52
CA ASP A 277 -9.53 -19.39 13.41
C ASP A 277 -10.22 -18.30 12.59
N TRP A 278 -11.53 -18.43 12.41
CA TRP A 278 -12.36 -17.52 11.60
C TRP A 278 -13.08 -16.49 12.45
N ASN A 279 -13.15 -16.69 13.76
CA ASN A 279 -13.73 -15.76 14.72
C ASN A 279 -12.69 -14.87 15.43
N ALA A 280 -11.39 -15.08 15.15
CA ALA A 280 -10.26 -14.35 15.75
C ALA A 280 -10.15 -14.48 17.28
N ASP A 281 -10.52 -15.63 17.85
CA ASP A 281 -10.32 -15.92 19.27
C ASP A 281 -9.01 -16.69 19.56
N GLY A 282 -8.25 -16.97 18.51
CA GLY A 282 -6.96 -17.65 18.55
C GLY A 282 -7.08 -19.17 18.50
N LEU A 283 -8.27 -19.75 18.38
CA LEU A 283 -8.50 -21.20 18.35
C LEU A 283 -9.27 -21.60 17.09
N PHE A 284 -9.14 -22.87 16.70
CA PHE A 284 -10.06 -23.47 15.72
C PHE A 284 -10.98 -24.45 16.44
N ASP A 285 -12.24 -24.06 16.64
CA ASP A 285 -13.22 -24.88 17.34
C ASP A 285 -14.61 -24.84 16.70
N THR A 286 -15.59 -25.39 17.41
CA THR A 286 -16.98 -25.44 16.93
C THR A 286 -17.58 -24.05 16.67
N SER A 287 -17.12 -23.00 17.36
CA SER A 287 -17.61 -21.63 17.17
C SER A 287 -17.22 -21.03 15.82
N ASP A 288 -16.01 -21.32 15.31
CA ASP A 288 -15.59 -20.96 13.95
C ASP A 288 -16.45 -21.63 12.90
N MET A 289 -16.71 -22.93 13.09
CA MET A 289 -17.56 -23.70 12.20
C MET A 289 -18.99 -23.15 12.19
N ILE A 290 -19.51 -22.75 13.37
CA ILE A 290 -20.81 -22.10 13.46
C ILE A 290 -20.79 -20.76 12.71
N LEU A 291 -19.76 -19.93 12.89
CA LEU A 291 -19.61 -18.65 12.21
C LEU A 291 -19.61 -18.81 10.68
N ALA A 292 -18.74 -19.66 10.15
CA ALA A 292 -18.61 -19.90 8.72
C ALA A 292 -19.90 -20.43 8.08
N PHE A 293 -20.61 -21.35 8.74
CA PHE A 293 -21.89 -21.85 8.22
C PHE A 293 -23.05 -20.86 8.42
N GLN A 294 -23.02 -20.01 9.45
CA GLN A 294 -24.02 -18.95 9.65
C GLN A 294 -23.88 -17.84 8.61
N ASP A 295 -22.65 -17.54 8.18
CA ASP A 295 -22.37 -16.62 7.07
C ASP A 295 -23.01 -17.10 5.75
N GLY A 296 -23.21 -18.42 5.60
CA GLY A 296 -24.08 -19.00 4.58
C GLY A 296 -23.47 -19.05 3.18
N GLY A 297 -22.14 -18.95 3.11
CA GLY A 297 -21.33 -18.96 1.88
C GLY A 297 -20.94 -20.34 1.36
N PHE A 298 -21.18 -21.42 2.10
CA PHE A 298 -20.69 -22.74 1.74
C PHE A 298 -21.20 -23.18 0.35
N GLU A 299 -20.26 -23.53 -0.54
CA GLU A 299 -20.47 -23.88 -1.95
C GLU A 299 -21.12 -22.73 -2.76
N ARG A 300 -20.88 -21.48 -2.36
CA ARG A 300 -21.29 -20.27 -3.07
C ARG A 300 -20.09 -19.37 -3.32
N SER A 301 -19.90 -18.97 -4.57
CA SER A 301 -18.92 -17.94 -4.89
C SER A 301 -19.51 -16.55 -4.78
N MET A 302 -18.80 -15.62 -4.14
CA MET A 302 -19.18 -14.19 -4.21
C MET A 302 -18.85 -13.56 -5.57
N GLY A 303 -17.95 -14.18 -6.34
CA GLY A 303 -17.55 -13.77 -7.69
C GLY A 303 -18.57 -14.01 -8.82
N ALA A 304 -19.70 -14.67 -8.57
CA ALA A 304 -20.70 -14.95 -9.61
C ALA A 304 -21.56 -13.73 -10.03
N SER A 305 -21.47 -12.58 -9.32
CA SER A 305 -22.22 -11.37 -9.68
C SER A 305 -21.51 -10.42 -10.64
N VAL A 306 -20.22 -10.62 -10.97
CA VAL A 306 -19.47 -9.75 -11.92
C VAL A 306 -18.84 -10.51 -13.11
N ARG A 307 -19.02 -11.84 -13.20
CA ARG A 307 -18.59 -12.60 -14.40
C ARG A 307 -19.75 -13.37 -15.04
N THR A 308 -20.81 -12.67 -15.41
CA THR A 308 -21.51 -13.02 -16.66
C THR A 308 -20.74 -12.38 -17.80
N ALA A 309 -19.63 -13.01 -18.20
CA ALA A 309 -19.29 -12.94 -19.62
C ALA A 309 -20.55 -13.43 -20.34
N ALA A 310 -21.18 -12.54 -21.12
CA ALA A 310 -22.18 -12.95 -22.08
C ALA A 310 -21.55 -14.10 -22.87
N VAL A 311 -21.95 -15.32 -22.57
CA VAL A 311 -21.73 -16.45 -23.45
C VAL A 311 -22.28 -15.97 -24.79
N PRO A 312 -21.48 -15.88 -25.86
CA PRO A 312 -22.06 -15.63 -27.17
C PRO A 312 -23.08 -16.74 -27.35
N GLU A 313 -24.37 -16.38 -27.39
CA GLU A 313 -25.43 -17.35 -27.63
C GLU A 313 -24.96 -18.18 -28.82
N THR A 314 -24.67 -19.46 -28.59
CA THR A 314 -24.18 -20.33 -29.65
C THR A 314 -25.26 -20.32 -30.69
N ASN A 315 -25.04 -19.61 -31.80
CA ASN A 315 -26.04 -19.23 -32.80
C ASN A 315 -27.14 -20.30 -32.97
N SER A 316 -28.19 -20.25 -32.14
CA SER A 316 -29.28 -21.23 -32.16
C SER A 316 -30.02 -21.18 -33.50
N ASN A 317 -29.92 -20.03 -34.16
CA ASN A 317 -30.38 -19.77 -35.52
C ASN A 317 -29.63 -20.60 -36.58
N VAL A 318 -28.33 -20.88 -36.39
CA VAL A 318 -27.55 -21.71 -37.32
C VAL A 318 -27.91 -23.19 -37.16
N LEU A 319 -28.09 -23.68 -35.92
CA LEU A 319 -28.56 -25.05 -35.68
C LEU A 319 -29.99 -25.25 -36.16
N ALA A 320 -30.88 -24.28 -35.96
CA ALA A 320 -32.25 -24.31 -36.49
C ALA A 320 -32.28 -24.27 -38.02
N ALA A 321 -31.43 -23.47 -38.67
CA ALA A 321 -31.33 -23.39 -40.12
C ALA A 321 -30.78 -24.69 -40.75
N ILE A 322 -29.78 -25.33 -40.11
CA ILE A 322 -29.24 -26.63 -40.57
C ILE A 322 -30.28 -27.74 -40.40
N ALA A 323 -31.02 -27.77 -39.28
CA ALA A 323 -32.09 -28.73 -39.06
C ALA A 323 -33.23 -28.58 -40.09
N LEU A 324 -33.62 -27.35 -40.41
CA LEU A 324 -34.62 -27.06 -41.45
C LEU A 324 -34.13 -27.44 -42.86
N LEU A 325 -32.87 -27.18 -43.20
CA LEU A 325 -32.30 -27.62 -44.48
C LEU A 325 -32.27 -29.15 -44.60
N GLY A 326 -31.90 -29.86 -43.52
CA GLY A 326 -31.91 -31.32 -43.49
C GLY A 326 -33.31 -31.91 -43.73
N LEU A 327 -34.35 -31.32 -43.16
CA LEU A 327 -35.75 -31.71 -43.36
C LEU A 327 -36.24 -31.49 -44.80
N VAL A 328 -35.83 -30.39 -45.44
CA VAL A 328 -36.19 -30.11 -46.85
C VAL A 328 -35.47 -31.06 -47.81
N LEU A 329 -34.21 -31.39 -47.54
CA LEU A 329 -33.42 -32.29 -48.39
C LEU A 329 -33.83 -33.76 -48.27
N THR A 330 -34.25 -34.20 -47.08
CA THR A 330 -34.78 -35.56 -46.86
C THR A 330 -36.17 -35.75 -47.47
N ARG A 331 -37.03 -34.72 -47.43
CA ARG A 331 -38.34 -34.76 -48.13
C ARG A 331 -38.20 -34.89 -49.66
N ARG A 332 -37.16 -34.33 -50.27
CA ARG A 332 -36.91 -34.45 -51.72
C ARG A 332 -36.38 -35.81 -52.17
N ARG A 333 -35.96 -36.68 -51.25
CA ARG A 333 -35.49 -38.05 -51.57
C ARG A 333 -36.56 -39.13 -51.39
N LEU A 334 -37.73 -38.78 -50.85
CA LEU A 334 -38.82 -39.71 -50.51
C LEU A 334 -40.11 -39.50 -51.35
N GLY A 335 -40.03 -38.72 -52.42
CA GLY A 335 -41.10 -38.60 -53.45
C GLY A 335 -40.51 -38.82 -54.82
#